data_AF-A0A0X3PKG5-F1
#
_entry.id   AF-A0A0X3PKG5-F1
#
_cell.length_a   1.000
_cell.length_b   1.000
_cell.length_c   1.000
_cell.angle_alpha   90.00
_cell.angle_beta   90.00
_cell.angle_gamma   90.00
#
_symmetry.space_group_name_H-M   'P 1'
#
loop_
_entity.id
_entity.type
_entity.pdbx_description
1 polymer ?
#
loop_
_entity_poly.entity_id
_entity_poly.type
_entity_poly.pdbx_seq_one_letter_code
_entity_poly.pdbx_strand_id
1 'polypeptide(L)'
;MHGPRFQPQWSAVTSKEPTGLTFQGKEYSAFLYRSDRVQFTSCGILGRVSTEQGTPSSCGDKVFARDPFLGKFKLGSQFLVLASVHLKATGLRDSQVGRTTSEVFHLSTLVDAMKESLPERSQYVILGDFNLDPDNEAFDVLRDRGLRNVLSSGYPTMAAAVERASLEKSSSDIPRR
;
A
#
# COMPACT_ATOMS: atom_id res chain seq x y z
N MET A 1 -32.16 -25.31 -18.57
CA MET A 1 -32.05 -23.85 -18.76
C MET A 1 -30.91 -23.34 -17.88
N HIS A 2 -29.77 -22.98 -18.46
CA HIS A 2 -28.70 -22.31 -17.71
C HIS A 2 -28.93 -20.81 -17.86
N GLY A 3 -29.20 -20.12 -16.73
CA GLY A 3 -29.28 -18.66 -16.72
C GLY A 3 -27.98 -18.02 -17.20
N PRO A 4 -28.01 -16.74 -17.61
CA PRO A 4 -26.82 -16.07 -18.11
C PRO A 4 -25.71 -16.14 -17.06
N ARG A 5 -24.56 -16.72 -17.43
CA ARG A 5 -23.36 -16.74 -16.59
C ARG A 5 -22.92 -15.29 -16.42
N PHE A 6 -23.10 -14.75 -15.22
CA PHE A 6 -22.61 -13.42 -14.88
C PHE A 6 -21.10 -13.38 -15.10
N GLN A 7 -20.63 -12.54 -16.03
CA GLN A 7 -19.21 -12.30 -16.24
C GLN A 7 -18.77 -11.11 -15.40
N PRO A 8 -17.77 -11.26 -14.51
CA PRO A 8 -17.27 -10.14 -13.73
C PRO A 8 -16.66 -9.08 -14.64
N GLN A 9 -17.03 -7.82 -14.43
CA GLN A 9 -16.45 -6.69 -15.17
C GLN A 9 -15.30 -6.12 -14.36
N TRP A 10 -14.10 -6.17 -14.94
CA TRP A 10 -12.90 -5.65 -14.32
C TRP A 10 -12.51 -4.32 -14.95
N SER A 11 -11.96 -3.42 -14.14
CA SER A 11 -11.41 -2.15 -14.58
C SER A 11 -10.18 -1.82 -13.74
N ALA A 12 -9.28 -1.02 -14.30
CA ALA A 12 -8.05 -0.64 -13.64
C ALA A 12 -7.85 0.87 -13.68
N VAL A 13 -7.19 1.40 -12.67
CA VAL A 13 -6.66 2.76 -12.66
C VAL A 13 -5.21 2.71 -12.22
N THR A 14 -4.36 3.45 -12.91
CA THR A 14 -2.92 3.50 -12.65
C THR A 14 -2.48 4.93 -12.33
N SER A 15 -1.38 5.07 -11.61
CA SER A 15 -0.70 6.35 -11.51
C SER A 15 -0.19 6.77 -12.89
N LYS A 16 -0.38 8.04 -13.25
CA LYS A 16 0.14 8.60 -14.52
C LYS A 16 1.64 8.80 -14.46
N GLU A 17 2.11 9.21 -13.29
CA GLU A 17 3.53 9.40 -12.98
C GLU A 17 4.05 8.25 -12.10
N PRO A 18 5.37 8.01 -12.10
CA PRO A 18 5.98 7.09 -11.18
C PRO A 18 5.72 7.49 -9.72
N THR A 19 5.36 6.52 -8.90
CA THR A 19 5.27 6.69 -7.44
C THR A 19 6.65 6.58 -6.79
N GLY A 20 7.60 5.88 -7.41
CA GLY A 20 8.98 5.88 -6.96
C GLY A 20 9.95 5.27 -7.96
N LEU A 21 11.15 4.99 -7.49
CA LEU A 21 12.21 4.36 -8.27
C LEU A 21 12.65 3.07 -7.57
N THR A 22 12.90 2.04 -8.37
CA THR A 22 13.59 0.81 -7.99
C THR A 22 14.98 0.80 -8.61
N PHE A 23 15.80 -0.20 -8.28
CA PHE A 23 17.09 -0.42 -8.94
C PHE A 23 16.91 -0.68 -10.46
N GLN A 24 15.78 -1.24 -10.87
CA GLN A 24 15.52 -1.69 -12.24
C GLN A 24 14.67 -0.72 -13.07
N GLY A 25 14.13 0.34 -12.46
CA GLY A 25 13.33 1.32 -13.19
C GLY A 25 12.32 2.09 -12.35
N LYS A 26 11.39 2.74 -13.03
CA LYS A 26 10.29 3.50 -12.42
C LYS A 26 9.22 2.56 -11.88
N GLU A 27 8.71 2.85 -10.70
CA GLU A 27 7.60 2.13 -10.09
C GLU A 27 6.30 2.93 -10.25
N TYR A 28 5.21 2.23 -10.56
CA TYR A 28 3.87 2.79 -10.71
C TYR A 28 2.91 2.01 -9.82
N SER A 29 1.87 2.68 -9.33
CA SER A 29 0.83 2.05 -8.52
C SER A 29 -0.45 1.89 -9.33
N ALA A 30 -1.22 0.85 -9.03
CA ALA A 30 -2.46 0.56 -9.71
C ALA A 30 -3.51 -0.06 -8.78
N PHE A 31 -4.78 0.20 -9.06
CA PHE A 31 -5.90 -0.53 -8.48
C PHE A 31 -6.62 -1.28 -9.59
N LEU A 32 -6.72 -2.60 -9.47
CA LEU A 32 -7.60 -3.45 -10.27
C LEU A 32 -8.84 -3.75 -9.44
N TYR A 33 -10.02 -3.48 -9.99
CA TYR A 33 -11.27 -3.60 -9.25
C TYR A 33 -12.41 -4.09 -10.13
N ARG A 34 -13.45 -4.63 -9.49
CA ARG A 34 -14.69 -5.02 -10.14
C ARG A 34 -15.59 -3.81 -10.34
N SER A 35 -15.66 -3.29 -11.56
CA SER A 35 -16.50 -2.13 -11.89
C SER A 35 -18.00 -2.41 -11.77
N ASP A 36 -18.39 -3.69 -11.77
CA ASP A 36 -19.75 -4.12 -11.44
C ASP A 36 -20.06 -4.09 -9.93
N ARG A 37 -19.06 -3.87 -9.07
CA ARG A 37 -19.20 -3.89 -7.60
C ARG A 37 -18.83 -2.58 -6.92
N VAL A 38 -17.84 -1.86 -7.47
CA VAL A 38 -17.38 -0.59 -6.92
C VAL A 38 -17.29 0.46 -8.01
N GLN A 39 -17.68 1.69 -7.67
CA GLN A 39 -17.58 2.82 -8.58
C GLN A 39 -16.31 3.62 -8.26
N PHE A 40 -15.38 3.67 -9.21
CA PHE A 40 -14.23 4.55 -9.12
C PHE A 40 -14.65 6.02 -9.20
N THR A 41 -14.08 6.87 -8.35
CA THR A 41 -14.35 8.32 -8.31
C THR A 41 -13.13 9.12 -8.75
N SER A 42 -11.98 8.91 -8.10
CA SER A 42 -10.75 9.66 -8.38
C SER A 42 -9.53 8.95 -7.82
N CYS A 43 -8.33 9.32 -8.29
CA CYS A 43 -7.06 8.87 -7.73
C CYS A 43 -6.00 9.98 -7.78
N GLY A 44 -4.95 9.86 -6.98
CA GLY A 44 -3.83 10.80 -6.98
C GLY A 44 -2.62 10.28 -6.19
N ILE A 45 -1.44 10.80 -6.50
CA ILE A 45 -0.22 10.53 -5.74
C ILE A 45 -0.13 11.58 -4.63
N LEU A 46 0.11 11.12 -3.39
CA LEU A 46 0.25 12.00 -2.23
C LEU A 46 1.44 12.96 -2.42
N GLY A 47 1.25 14.25 -2.09
CA GLY A 47 2.31 15.26 -2.19
C GLY A 47 2.55 15.81 -3.61
N ARG A 48 1.83 15.33 -4.63
CA ARG A 48 1.83 15.93 -5.97
C ARG A 48 0.50 16.60 -6.26
N VAL A 49 0.38 17.86 -5.88
CA VAL A 49 -0.62 18.75 -6.48
C VAL A 49 -0.10 19.10 -7.87
N SER A 50 -0.88 18.83 -8.91
CA SER A 50 -0.57 19.27 -10.26
C SER A 50 -0.63 20.79 -10.30
N THR A 51 0.48 21.47 -10.04
CA THR A 51 0.65 22.86 -10.46
C THR A 51 0.90 22.82 -11.96
N GLU A 52 0.05 23.51 -12.72
CA GLU A 52 0.23 23.72 -14.17
C GLU A 52 1.58 24.40 -14.48
N GLN A 53 2.24 24.97 -13.46
CA GLN A 53 3.62 25.41 -13.51
C GLN A 53 4.53 24.33 -12.96
N GLY A 54 5.21 23.64 -13.88
CA GLY A 54 6.20 22.63 -13.59
C GLY A 54 7.32 23.15 -12.71
N THR A 55 7.53 22.47 -11.59
CA THR A 55 8.86 22.07 -11.13
C THR A 55 8.64 20.95 -10.12
N PRO A 56 9.03 19.69 -10.40
CA PRO A 56 9.09 18.69 -9.35
C PRO A 56 10.07 19.24 -8.31
N SER A 57 9.65 19.36 -7.06
CA SER A 57 10.53 19.74 -5.96
C SER A 57 11.72 18.79 -5.96
N SER A 58 12.83 19.29 -6.48
CA SER A 58 14.11 18.60 -6.50
C SER A 58 14.66 18.64 -5.08
N CYS A 59 15.05 17.47 -4.58
CA CYS A 59 16.05 17.31 -3.53
C CYS A 59 15.80 18.08 -2.21
N GLY A 60 14.59 17.97 -1.65
CA GLY A 60 14.34 18.19 -0.22
C GLY A 60 13.72 16.91 0.34
N ASP A 61 14.30 16.36 1.40
CA ASP A 61 14.01 15.06 2.05
C ASP A 61 12.68 14.43 1.63
N LYS A 62 12.74 13.53 0.64
CA LYS A 62 11.55 12.77 0.26
C LYS A 62 11.05 12.03 1.49
N VAL A 63 9.81 12.28 1.87
CA VAL A 63 9.17 11.65 3.02
C VAL A 63 9.03 10.16 2.79
N PHE A 64 8.60 9.77 1.60
CA PHE A 64 8.49 8.38 1.17
C PHE A 64 9.46 8.09 0.02
N ALA A 65 10.07 6.90 0.04
CA ALA A 65 10.87 6.43 -1.08
C ALA A 65 10.01 6.05 -2.30
N ARG A 66 8.75 5.65 -2.05
CA ARG A 66 7.66 5.58 -3.04
C ARG A 66 6.43 6.29 -2.48
N ASP A 67 6.00 7.34 -3.16
CA ASP A 67 4.90 8.21 -2.72
C ASP A 67 3.57 7.42 -2.71
N PRO A 68 2.78 7.47 -1.61
CA PRO A 68 1.50 6.78 -1.52
C PRO A 68 0.54 7.15 -2.66
N PHE A 69 -0.12 6.15 -3.24
CA PHE A 69 -1.13 6.36 -4.27
C PHE A 69 -2.53 6.15 -3.70
N LEU A 70 -3.34 7.20 -3.72
CA LEU A 70 -4.68 7.19 -3.18
C LEU A 70 -5.70 6.93 -4.29
N GLY A 71 -6.67 6.05 -4.01
CA GLY A 71 -7.84 5.82 -4.85
C GLY A 71 -9.12 5.99 -4.03
N LYS A 72 -10.06 6.79 -4.53
CA LYS A 72 -11.39 6.99 -3.96
C LYS A 72 -12.42 6.19 -4.75
N PHE A 73 -13.16 5.36 -4.05
CA PHE A 73 -14.20 4.49 -4.56
C PHE A 73 -15.50 4.74 -3.81
N LYS A 74 -16.61 4.38 -4.44
CA LYS A 74 -17.94 4.37 -3.83
C LYS A 74 -18.46 2.94 -3.78
N LEU A 75 -18.90 2.52 -2.60
CA LEU A 75 -19.50 1.22 -2.33
C LEU A 75 -20.93 1.47 -1.81
N GLY A 76 -21.91 1.37 -2.71
CA GLY A 76 -23.29 1.77 -2.40
C GLY A 76 -23.37 3.27 -2.04
N SER A 77 -23.76 3.59 -0.81
CA SER A 77 -23.85 4.97 -0.31
C SER A 77 -22.60 5.44 0.47
N GLN A 78 -21.58 4.60 0.61
CA GLN A 78 -20.37 4.90 1.38
C GLN A 78 -19.18 5.18 0.47
N PHE A 79 -18.23 5.98 0.95
CA PHE A 79 -16.95 6.18 0.28
C PHE A 79 -15.89 5.28 0.91
N LEU A 80 -15.04 4.71 0.06
CA LEU A 80 -13.86 3.94 0.44
C LEU A 80 -12.63 4.61 -0.15
N VAL A 81 -11.67 4.97 0.69
CA VAL A 81 -10.38 5.51 0.28
C VAL A 81 -9.31 4.46 0.51
N LEU A 82 -8.59 4.10 -0.53
CA LEU A 82 -7.48 3.16 -0.47
C LEU A 82 -6.18 3.92 -0.65
N ALA A 83 -5.26 3.78 0.30
CA ALA A 83 -3.89 4.27 0.16
C ALA A 83 -2.96 3.08 -0.14
N SER A 84 -2.49 3.00 -1.38
CA SER A 84 -1.48 2.02 -1.80
C SER A 84 -0.10 2.53 -1.43
N VAL A 85 0.64 1.76 -0.65
CA VAL A 85 2.00 2.09 -0.18
C VAL A 85 3.00 1.00 -0.56
N HIS A 86 4.25 1.38 -0.71
CA HIS A 86 5.37 0.45 -0.79
C HIS A 86 6.51 1.05 0.02
N LEU A 87 6.64 0.64 1.28
CA LEU A 87 7.65 1.18 2.19
C LEU A 87 9.03 0.62 1.86
N LYS A 88 10.08 1.34 2.25
CA LYS A 88 11.45 0.91 1.95
C LYS A 88 11.73 -0.42 2.66
N ALA A 89 12.26 -1.40 1.92
CA ALA A 89 12.74 -2.63 2.51
C ALA A 89 13.96 -2.38 3.42
N THR A 90 14.02 -3.14 4.52
CA THR A 90 15.22 -3.23 5.36
C THR A 90 16.33 -3.86 4.51
N GLY A 91 17.40 -3.11 4.26
CA GLY A 91 18.52 -3.62 3.46
C GLY A 91 19.23 -4.78 4.15
N LEU A 92 20.09 -5.51 3.42
CA LEU A 92 21.04 -6.44 4.05
C LEU A 92 21.85 -5.66 5.11
N ARG A 93 21.74 -6.06 6.38
CA ARG A 93 22.37 -5.46 7.58
C ARG A 93 21.63 -4.30 8.27
N ASP A 94 20.30 -4.26 8.22
CA ASP A 94 19.48 -3.32 9.02
C ASP A 94 19.73 -1.81 8.81
N SER A 95 20.60 -1.45 7.86
CA SER A 95 21.03 -0.07 7.59
C SER A 95 19.91 0.86 7.15
N GLN A 96 18.71 0.32 6.91
CA GLN A 96 17.53 1.05 6.45
C GLN A 96 16.30 0.87 7.35
N VAL A 97 16.40 0.17 8.49
CA VAL A 97 15.28 0.01 9.45
C VAL A 97 14.75 1.38 9.89
N GLY A 98 15.64 2.32 10.22
CA GLY A 98 15.25 3.68 10.60
C GLY A 98 14.47 4.42 9.50
N ARG A 99 14.74 4.11 8.22
CA ARG A 99 14.02 4.70 7.10
C ARG A 99 12.61 4.12 6.97
N THR A 100 12.46 2.80 7.09
CA THR A 100 11.14 2.14 7.06
C THR A 100 10.26 2.63 8.22
N THR A 101 10.79 2.67 9.44
CA THR A 101 10.08 3.21 10.61
C THR A 101 9.70 4.68 10.44
N SER A 102 10.60 5.50 9.87
CA SER A 102 10.29 6.90 9.54
C SER A 102 9.14 7.00 8.53
N GLU A 103 9.11 6.15 7.49
CA GLU A 103 8.00 6.14 6.54
C GLU A 103 6.68 5.73 7.20
N VAL A 104 6.68 4.75 8.11
CA VAL A 104 5.49 4.40 8.92
C VAL A 104 5.02 5.57 9.77
N PHE A 105 5.93 6.30 10.41
CA PHE A 105 5.57 7.51 11.16
C PHE A 105 4.86 8.53 10.26
N HIS A 106 5.33 8.76 9.04
CA HIS A 106 4.66 9.69 8.13
C HIS A 106 3.31 9.18 7.59
N LEU A 107 3.05 7.86 7.61
CA LEU A 107 1.70 7.34 7.36
C LEU A 107 0.73 7.81 8.46
N SER A 108 1.18 8.06 9.68
CA SER A 108 0.31 8.58 10.74
C SER A 108 -0.20 9.98 10.41
N THR A 109 0.66 10.83 9.82
CA THR A 109 0.25 12.16 9.30
C THR A 109 -0.77 12.03 8.16
N LEU A 110 -0.61 11.04 7.28
CA LEU A 110 -1.61 10.75 6.24
C LEU A 110 -2.95 10.33 6.87
N VAL A 111 -2.93 9.49 7.91
CA VAL A 111 -4.14 9.09 8.64
C VAL A 111 -4.84 10.30 9.24
N ASP A 112 -4.10 11.20 9.89
CA ASP A 112 -4.68 12.41 10.49
C ASP A 112 -5.35 13.29 9.42
N ALA A 113 -4.65 13.52 8.31
CA ALA A 113 -5.21 14.26 7.17
C ALA A 113 -6.46 13.59 6.56
N MET A 114 -6.50 12.26 6.49
CA MET A 114 -7.70 11.54 6.02
C MET A 114 -8.87 11.69 7.01
N LYS A 115 -8.62 11.60 8.32
CA LYS A 115 -9.67 11.78 9.32
C LYS A 115 -10.26 13.19 9.30
N GLU A 116 -9.43 14.20 9.06
CA GLU A 116 -9.86 15.60 8.99
C GLU A 116 -10.59 15.93 7.69
N SER A 117 -10.19 15.33 6.56
CA SER A 117 -10.70 15.71 5.24
C SER A 117 -11.83 14.83 4.71
N LEU A 118 -11.97 13.59 5.20
CA LEU A 118 -12.98 12.68 4.68
C LEU A 118 -14.35 12.90 5.33
N PRO A 119 -15.45 12.80 4.57
CA PRO A 119 -16.80 12.82 5.14
C PRO A 119 -17.01 11.73 6.20
N GLU A 120 -17.86 11.97 7.21
CA GLU A 120 -18.11 11.07 8.36
C GLU A 120 -18.42 9.61 8.01
N ARG A 121 -19.00 9.34 6.82
CA ARG A 121 -19.33 7.98 6.34
C ARG A 121 -18.28 7.38 5.41
N SER A 122 -17.06 7.87 5.47
CA SER A 122 -15.95 7.34 4.67
C SER A 122 -15.17 6.29 5.46
N GLN A 123 -14.84 5.20 4.79
CA GLN A 123 -13.89 4.21 5.27
C GLN A 123 -12.56 4.43 4.57
N TYR A 124 -11.45 4.16 5.24
CA TYR A 124 -10.14 4.16 4.61
C TYR A 124 -9.34 2.92 4.98
N VAL A 125 -8.49 2.49 4.04
CA VAL A 125 -7.59 1.35 4.21
C VAL A 125 -6.24 1.72 3.65
N ILE A 126 -5.17 1.47 4.42
CA ILE A 126 -3.80 1.55 3.95
C ILE A 126 -3.35 0.12 3.63
N LEU A 127 -2.86 -0.09 2.42
CA LEU A 127 -2.51 -1.42 1.91
C LEU A 127 -1.27 -1.37 1.02
N GLY A 128 -0.60 -2.50 0.86
CA GLY A 128 0.55 -2.65 -0.02
C GLY A 128 1.70 -3.38 0.67
N ASP A 129 2.92 -3.12 0.23
CA ASP A 129 4.12 -3.74 0.80
C ASP A 129 4.74 -2.84 1.87
N PHE A 130 4.53 -3.20 3.13
CA PHE A 130 5.06 -2.43 4.26
C PHE A 130 6.48 -2.84 4.65
N ASN A 131 7.01 -3.94 4.13
CA ASN A 131 8.33 -4.48 4.48
C ASN A 131 8.59 -4.68 6.00
N LEU A 132 7.52 -4.84 6.80
CA LEU A 132 7.57 -5.12 8.23
C LEU A 132 6.53 -6.20 8.58
N ASP A 133 6.78 -6.92 9.67
CA ASP A 133 5.79 -7.83 10.24
C ASP A 133 4.57 -7.03 10.74
N PRO A 134 3.32 -7.53 10.57
CA PRO A 134 2.13 -6.84 11.05
C PRO A 134 2.22 -6.38 12.51
N ASP A 135 2.81 -7.18 13.41
CA ASP A 135 2.87 -6.87 14.84
C ASP A 135 4.08 -6.00 15.22
N ASN A 136 4.84 -5.50 14.24
CA ASN A 136 5.97 -4.62 14.49
C ASN A 136 5.55 -3.34 15.24
N GLU A 137 6.35 -2.92 16.22
CA GLU A 137 6.11 -1.73 17.06
C GLU A 137 6.07 -0.42 16.28
N ALA A 138 6.71 -0.35 15.09
CA ALA A 138 6.63 0.82 14.23
C ALA A 138 5.19 1.20 13.88
N PHE A 139 4.26 0.24 13.87
CA PHE A 139 2.84 0.46 13.62
C PHE A 139 2.04 0.94 14.83
N ASP A 140 2.63 1.08 16.03
CA ASP A 140 1.93 1.59 17.22
C ASP A 140 1.35 2.97 16.98
N VAL A 141 2.07 3.84 16.25
CA VAL A 141 1.58 5.18 15.88
C VAL A 141 0.29 5.14 15.04
N LEU A 142 0.05 4.05 14.30
CA LEU A 142 -1.20 3.84 13.56
C LEU A 142 -2.27 3.20 14.45
N ARG A 143 -1.88 2.28 15.33
CA ARG A 143 -2.78 1.65 16.32
C ARG A 143 -3.36 2.67 17.31
N ASP A 144 -2.55 3.62 17.77
CA ASP A 144 -2.98 4.74 18.61
C ASP A 144 -4.02 5.63 17.91
N ARG A 145 -4.02 5.63 16.57
CA ARG A 145 -5.04 6.29 15.73
C ARG A 145 -6.24 5.38 15.45
N GLY A 146 -6.36 4.24 16.10
CA GLY A 146 -7.48 3.31 15.98
C GLY A 146 -7.42 2.41 14.74
N LEU A 147 -6.31 2.39 13.99
CA LEU A 147 -6.13 1.41 12.92
C LEU A 147 -5.83 0.03 13.51
N ARG A 148 -6.23 -1.02 12.79
CA ARG A 148 -5.99 -2.41 13.16
C ARG A 148 -5.42 -3.15 11.97
N ASN A 149 -4.46 -4.03 12.22
CA ASN A 149 -3.96 -4.94 11.20
C ASN A 149 -5.06 -5.93 10.81
N VAL A 150 -5.24 -6.11 9.50
CA VAL A 150 -6.16 -7.14 8.97
C VAL A 150 -5.45 -8.50 8.86
N LEU A 151 -4.13 -8.48 8.66
CA LEU A 151 -3.29 -9.68 8.62
C LEU A 151 -2.69 -9.92 10.01
N SER A 152 -2.74 -11.17 10.48
CA SER A 152 -2.09 -11.59 11.74
C SER A 152 -0.59 -11.82 11.54
N SER A 153 0.19 -11.76 12.63
CA SER A 153 1.58 -12.23 12.61
C SER A 153 1.68 -13.70 12.21
N GLY A 154 2.82 -14.06 11.61
CA GLY A 154 3.08 -15.42 11.12
C GLY A 154 2.56 -15.70 9.70
N TYR A 155 1.77 -14.80 9.11
CA TYR A 155 1.55 -14.82 7.66
C TYR A 155 2.72 -14.17 6.95
N PRO A 156 3.38 -14.84 5.99
CA PRO A 156 4.44 -14.21 5.22
C PRO A 156 3.82 -13.11 4.35
N THR A 157 3.97 -11.86 4.78
CA THR A 157 3.47 -10.66 4.09
C THR A 157 4.48 -10.08 3.11
N MET A 158 5.76 -10.43 3.26
CA MET A 158 6.84 -10.05 2.36
C MET A 158 7.08 -11.13 1.31
N ALA A 159 7.21 -10.75 0.03
CA ALA A 159 7.55 -11.70 -1.04
C ALA A 159 8.82 -12.51 -0.73
N ALA A 160 9.84 -11.87 -0.17
CA ALA A 160 11.07 -12.52 0.26
C ALA A 160 10.86 -13.52 1.43
N ALA A 161 9.89 -13.27 2.31
CA ALA A 161 9.54 -14.21 3.38
C ALA A 161 8.75 -15.41 2.85
N VAL A 162 7.90 -15.22 1.83
CA VAL A 162 7.19 -16.31 1.13
C VAL A 162 8.18 -17.25 0.43
N GLU A 163 9.18 -16.69 -0.26
CA GLU A 163 10.23 -17.48 -0.92
C GLU A 163 11.08 -18.25 0.10
N ARG A 164 11.49 -17.61 1.20
CA ARG A 164 12.23 -18.29 2.29
C ARG A 164 11.43 -19.42 2.94
N ALA A 165 10.17 -19.18 3.27
CA ALA A 165 9.29 -20.21 3.85
C ALA A 165 9.05 -21.39 2.89
N SER A 166 9.05 -21.12 1.58
CA SER A 166 8.94 -22.16 0.55
C SER A 166 10.23 -23.00 0.41
N LEU A 167 11.40 -22.37 0.60
CA LEU A 167 12.70 -23.02 0.59
C LEU A 167 12.97 -23.85 1.86
N GLU A 168 12.51 -23.38 3.02
CA GLU A 168 12.64 -24.13 4.28
C GLU A 168 11.76 -25.39 4.28
N LYS A 169 10.55 -25.30 3.73
CA LYS A 169 9.66 -26.47 3.54
C LYS A 169 10.25 -27.50 2.58
N SER A 170 10.90 -27.08 1.50
CA SER A 170 11.53 -28.02 0.56
C SER A 170 12.78 -28.69 1.14
N SER A 171 13.48 -28.03 2.08
CA SER A 171 14.63 -28.60 2.76
C SER A 171 14.25 -29.59 3.87
N SER A 172 13.07 -29.45 4.50
CA SER A 172 12.57 -30.41 5.51
C SER A 172 12.05 -31.72 4.93
N ASP A 173 11.78 -31.78 3.62
CA ASP A 173 11.29 -32.98 2.92
C ASP A 173 12.42 -33.88 2.38
N ILE A 174 13.68 -33.55 2.63
CA ILE A 174 14.82 -34.42 2.26
C ILE A 174 14.98 -35.48 3.37
N PRO A 175 14.73 -36.77 3.11
CA PRO A 175 14.94 -37.81 4.11
C PRO A 175 16.43 -37.88 4.41
N ARG A 176 16.81 -37.72 5.69
CA ARG A 176 18.17 -38.01 6.15
C ARG A 176 18.46 -39.48 5.87
N ARG A 177 19.34 -39.75 4.91
CA ARG A 177 19.95 -41.07 4.68
C ARG A 177 20.98 -41.36 5.76
#